data_AF-A0A7N2MV06-F1
#
_entry.id   AF-A0A7N2MV06-F1
#
_cell.length_a   1.000
_cell.length_b   1.000
_cell.length_c   1.000
_cell.angle_alpha   90.00
_cell.angle_beta   90.00
_cell.angle_gamma   90.00
#
_symmetry.space_group_name_H-M   'P 1'
#
loop_
_entity.id
_entity.type
_entity.pdbx_description
1 polymer ?
#
loop_
_entity_poly.entity_id
_entity_poly.type
_entity_poly.pdbx_seq_one_letter_code
_entity_poly.pdbx_strand_id
1 'polypeptide(L)'
;MLNTNFQVLPLAHGDRPYTPGMKRRVEDGIAYVYGLNEIQAGEMGEFASDVKGIALNLENENVGIVVFGSDIVIKEGDLVKRIGSIVDVLAGKAMLGRVVEALGVPIDGREALSDHERRHVEVKAPRIIECKSIHEPMAAFESETLYCVYVAVGQSHSTVAQLVQILSEANALEYSILVVATALNPAPLQFLAPYSGCAMKEYFHDNGMHALIIYDDLSKQAVAYRQIRIRSATQLKAMKQVCGSSKLELAQYREVVAFARFGSDFDAVTQALLNRGARLTEVLKQPQYAPLPIEKQILVIYAAINGSCDRMPLDRIFQYERAIPEILAFCP
;
A
#
# COMPACT_ATOMS: atom_id res chain seq x y z
N MET A 1 60.77 2.16 -5.54
CA MET A 1 60.08 0.86 -5.41
C MET A 1 58.90 1.11 -4.49
N LEU A 2 57.62 0.96 -4.85
CA LEU A 2 56.99 0.08 -5.82
C LEU A 2 55.92 0.82 -6.62
N ASN A 3 55.96 0.57 -7.92
CA ASN A 3 54.95 0.90 -8.91
C ASN A 3 53.92 -0.23 -8.88
N THR A 4 52.62 0.04 -8.75
CA THR A 4 51.58 -0.96 -9.03
C THR A 4 50.50 -0.34 -9.91
N ASN A 5 50.71 -0.53 -11.21
CA ASN A 5 49.70 -0.38 -12.25
C ASN A 5 48.56 -1.37 -12.00
N PHE A 6 47.37 -0.89 -11.68
CA PHE A 6 46.14 -1.67 -11.86
C PHE A 6 45.71 -1.53 -13.33
N GLN A 7 45.97 -2.57 -14.12
CA GLN A 7 45.37 -2.73 -15.44
C GLN A 7 43.87 -2.93 -15.28
N VAL A 8 43.09 -1.99 -15.79
CA VAL A 8 41.63 -2.13 -15.92
C VAL A 8 41.36 -3.00 -17.14
N LEU A 9 40.98 -4.26 -16.92
CA LEU A 9 40.42 -5.12 -17.97
C LEU A 9 39.01 -4.60 -18.34
N PRO A 10 38.67 -4.49 -19.63
CA PRO A 10 37.33 -4.07 -20.03
C PRO A 10 36.34 -5.23 -19.82
N LEU A 11 35.47 -5.10 -18.81
CA LEU A 11 34.35 -6.01 -18.59
C LEU A 11 33.23 -5.75 -19.61
N ALA A 12 32.56 -6.82 -20.03
CA ALA A 12 31.48 -6.82 -21.01
C ALA A 12 30.32 -5.90 -20.59
N HIS A 13 29.54 -5.43 -21.59
CA HIS A 13 28.50 -4.39 -21.50
C HIS A 13 27.31 -4.64 -20.52
N GLY A 14 27.37 -5.63 -19.64
CA GLY A 14 26.38 -5.88 -18.57
C GLY A 14 26.80 -5.47 -17.16
N ASP A 15 28.09 -5.24 -16.89
CA ASP A 15 28.62 -4.99 -15.53
C ASP A 15 29.15 -3.57 -15.35
N ARG A 16 28.29 -2.55 -15.52
CA ARG A 16 28.61 -1.25 -14.93
C ARG A 16 28.24 -1.32 -13.44
N PRO A 17 29.15 -1.03 -12.50
CA PRO A 17 28.77 -0.96 -11.09
C PRO A 17 27.84 0.25 -10.93
N TYR A 18 26.53 -0.01 -10.90
CA TYR A 18 25.55 1.01 -10.56
C TYR A 18 25.92 1.58 -9.20
N THR A 19 26.00 2.90 -9.10
CA THR A 19 26.36 3.57 -7.85
C THR A 19 25.31 3.21 -6.79
N PRO A 20 25.67 2.49 -5.72
CA PRO A 20 24.72 2.11 -4.69
C PRO A 20 24.11 3.37 -4.08
N GLY A 21 22.79 3.35 -3.89
CA GLY A 21 22.11 4.38 -3.12
C GLY A 21 22.43 4.24 -1.65
N MET A 22 22.39 5.34 -0.91
CA MET A 22 22.54 5.29 0.55
C MET A 22 21.24 5.79 1.19
N LYS A 23 20.62 4.94 2.02
CA LYS A 23 19.40 5.30 2.73
C LYS A 23 19.73 6.40 3.74
N ARG A 24 18.97 7.50 3.67
CA ARG A 24 19.08 8.62 4.61
C ARG A 24 18.03 8.52 5.72
N ARG A 25 16.78 8.23 5.38
CA ARG A 25 15.68 8.20 6.34
C ARG A 25 14.62 7.20 5.92
N VAL A 26 13.97 6.57 6.88
CA VAL A 26 12.71 5.85 6.63
C VAL A 26 11.63 6.55 7.44
N GLU A 27 10.53 6.86 6.77
CA GLU A 27 9.32 7.34 7.40
C GLU A 27 8.13 6.59 6.84
N ASP A 28 7.33 5.99 7.74
CA ASP A 28 6.01 5.48 7.38
C ASP A 28 6.02 4.47 6.21
N GLY A 29 7.03 3.60 6.14
CA GLY A 29 7.20 2.62 5.05
C GLY A 29 7.78 3.19 3.74
N ILE A 30 8.25 4.44 3.73
CA ILE A 30 8.97 5.05 2.61
C ILE A 30 10.40 5.34 3.03
N ALA A 31 11.35 4.76 2.31
CA ALA A 31 12.76 5.03 2.44
C ALA A 31 13.18 6.12 1.45
N TYR A 32 13.77 7.19 1.97
CA TYR A 32 14.38 8.25 1.17
C TYR A 32 15.86 7.90 0.97
N VAL A 33 16.22 7.61 -0.27
CA VAL A 33 17.53 7.12 -0.66
C VAL A 33 18.24 8.18 -1.48
N TYR A 34 19.48 8.51 -1.11
CA TYR A 34 20.33 9.40 -1.88
C TYR A 34 21.10 8.59 -2.94
N GLY A 35 21.28 9.17 -4.13
CA GLY A 35 21.91 8.50 -5.27
C GLY A 35 20.88 7.77 -6.14
N LEU A 36 21.26 6.60 -6.67
CA LEU A 36 20.42 5.85 -7.63
C LEU A 36 20.03 6.68 -8.87
N ASN A 37 20.93 7.53 -9.38
CA ASN A 37 20.66 8.52 -10.44
C ASN A 37 20.02 7.95 -11.73
N GLU A 38 20.13 6.65 -11.95
CA GLU A 38 19.62 5.96 -13.13
C GLU A 38 18.40 5.08 -12.84
N ILE A 39 17.87 5.08 -11.61
CA ILE A 39 16.70 4.28 -11.26
C ILE A 39 15.45 4.81 -11.96
N GLN A 40 14.65 3.88 -12.48
CA GLN A 40 13.41 4.21 -13.17
C GLN A 40 12.22 4.19 -12.19
N ALA A 41 11.17 4.95 -12.52
CA ALA A 41 9.92 4.85 -11.78
C ALA A 41 9.34 3.44 -11.98
N GLY A 42 8.94 2.79 -10.88
CA GLY A 42 8.51 1.39 -10.88
C GLY A 42 9.64 0.37 -10.80
N GLU A 43 10.91 0.78 -10.83
CA GLU A 43 12.05 -0.11 -10.64
C GLU A 43 12.17 -0.57 -9.18
N MET A 44 12.57 -1.83 -8.99
CA MET A 44 12.80 -2.37 -7.66
C MET A 44 14.18 -2.02 -7.12
N GLY A 45 14.21 -1.68 -5.83
CA GLY A 45 15.43 -1.56 -5.03
C GLY A 45 15.49 -2.63 -3.96
N GLU A 46 16.69 -3.12 -3.69
CA GLU A 46 16.99 -4.07 -2.62
C GLU A 46 17.90 -3.41 -1.59
N PHE A 47 17.44 -3.40 -0.33
CA PHE A 47 18.21 -2.91 0.81
C PHE A 47 19.21 -3.98 1.26
N ALA A 48 20.31 -3.57 1.89
CA ALA A 48 21.29 -4.49 2.48
C ALA A 48 20.70 -5.47 3.52
N SER A 49 19.50 -5.19 4.02
CA SER A 49 18.71 -6.04 4.92
C SER A 49 17.80 -7.03 4.17
N ASP A 50 18.01 -7.26 2.87
CA ASP A 50 17.20 -8.09 1.96
C ASP A 50 15.74 -7.66 1.82
N VAL A 51 15.40 -6.47 2.33
CA VAL A 51 14.09 -5.89 2.12
C VAL A 51 14.04 -5.32 0.71
N LYS A 52 12.91 -5.52 0.03
CA LYS A 52 12.68 -4.95 -1.31
C LYS A 52 11.73 -3.78 -1.24
N GLY A 53 11.81 -2.89 -2.22
CA GLY A 53 10.88 -1.79 -2.39
C GLY A 53 10.79 -1.31 -3.82
N ILE A 54 9.82 -0.45 -4.11
CA ILE A 54 9.57 0.10 -5.43
C ILE A 54 9.83 1.62 -5.43
N ALA A 55 10.56 2.11 -6.42
CA ALA A 55 10.75 3.54 -6.61
C ALA A 55 9.48 4.18 -7.17
N LEU A 56 8.81 5.04 -6.40
CA LEU A 56 7.60 5.74 -6.86
C LEU A 56 7.82 7.24 -7.07
N ASN A 57 8.60 7.88 -6.19
CA ASN A 57 8.87 9.31 -6.28
C ASN A 57 10.34 9.53 -6.61
N LEU A 58 10.60 10.17 -7.75
CA LEU A 58 11.96 10.51 -8.20
C LEU A 58 12.13 12.02 -8.04
N GLU A 59 12.84 12.45 -7.01
CA GLU A 59 13.20 13.85 -6.80
C GLU A 59 14.67 14.09 -7.21
N ASN A 60 15.05 15.34 -7.42
CA ASN A 60 16.40 15.69 -7.84
C ASN A 60 17.49 15.29 -6.82
N GLU A 61 17.16 15.29 -5.52
CA GLU A 61 18.12 14.99 -4.46
C GLU A 61 17.92 13.63 -3.81
N ASN A 62 16.76 12.99 -4.00
CA ASN A 62 16.46 11.72 -3.36
C ASN A 62 15.44 10.91 -4.17
N VAL A 63 15.45 9.60 -3.94
CA VAL A 63 14.48 8.66 -4.47
C VAL A 63 13.65 8.13 -3.32
N GLY A 64 12.33 8.28 -3.42
CA GLY A 64 11.35 7.70 -2.51
C GLY A 64 11.06 6.26 -2.90
N ILE A 65 11.65 5.32 -2.17
CA ILE A 65 11.43 3.89 -2.32
C ILE A 65 10.39 3.45 -1.29
N VAL A 66 9.29 2.92 -1.78
CA VAL A 66 8.21 2.36 -0.97
C VAL A 66 8.53 0.92 -0.63
N VAL A 67 8.59 0.60 0.65
CA VAL A 67 9.16 -0.64 1.18
C VAL A 67 8.09 -1.74 1.27
N PHE A 68 8.41 -2.94 0.77
CA PHE A 68 7.52 -4.11 0.77
C PHE A 68 7.57 -4.96 2.05
N GLY A 69 8.46 -4.64 2.98
CA GLY A 69 8.64 -5.34 4.26
C GLY A 69 8.64 -4.42 5.48
N SER A 70 9.16 -4.94 6.58
CA SER A 70 9.32 -4.17 7.82
C SER A 70 10.36 -3.07 7.63
N ASP A 71 9.98 -1.83 7.94
CA ASP A 71 10.91 -0.69 7.96
C ASP A 71 11.84 -0.70 9.18
N ILE A 72 11.50 -1.46 10.22
CA ILE A 72 12.26 -1.54 11.47
C ILE A 72 13.68 -2.09 11.24
N VAL A 73 13.84 -3.01 10.29
CA VAL A 73 15.15 -3.62 10.00
C VAL A 73 16.05 -2.74 9.15
N ILE A 74 15.51 -1.69 8.51
CA ILE A 74 16.24 -0.81 7.61
C ILE A 74 16.91 0.32 8.42
N LYS A 75 18.24 0.29 8.49
CA LYS A 75 19.05 1.26 9.25
C LYS A 75 19.46 2.44 8.39
N GLU A 76 19.72 3.57 9.03
CA GLU A 76 20.33 4.73 8.36
C GLU A 76 21.72 4.39 7.85
N GLY A 77 22.01 4.78 6.61
CA GLY A 77 23.24 4.43 5.92
C GLY A 77 23.23 3.07 5.19
N ASP A 78 22.13 2.32 5.25
CA ASP A 78 22.02 1.07 4.50
C ASP A 78 22.18 1.32 2.99
N LEU A 79 22.99 0.48 2.36
CA LEU A 79 23.18 0.49 0.92
C LEU A 79 21.93 -0.06 0.25
N VAL A 80 21.53 0.61 -0.81
CA VAL A 80 20.41 0.20 -1.66
C VAL A 80 20.94 -0.10 -3.05
N LYS A 81 20.69 -1.31 -3.51
CA LYS A 81 21.06 -1.79 -4.84
C LYS A 81 19.85 -1.72 -5.75
N ARG A 82 20.09 -1.35 -7.00
CA ARG A 82 19.11 -1.48 -8.07
C ARG A 82 19.01 -2.94 -8.45
N ILE A 83 17.78 -3.44 -8.56
CA ILE A 83 17.54 -4.76 -9.15
C ILE A 83 17.59 -4.65 -10.69
N GLY A 84 17.35 -3.46 -11.26
CA GLY A 84 17.40 -3.23 -12.70
C GLY A 84 16.17 -3.76 -13.46
N SER A 85 15.18 -4.29 -12.74
CA SER A 85 13.88 -4.69 -13.30
C SER A 85 12.75 -3.88 -12.67
N ILE A 86 11.77 -3.52 -13.51
CA ILE A 86 10.45 -3.07 -13.08
C ILE A 86 9.75 -4.26 -12.40
N VAL A 87 8.93 -4.00 -11.40
CA VAL A 87 8.21 -5.05 -10.64
C VAL A 87 7.61 -6.10 -11.57
N ASP A 88 8.00 -7.34 -11.34
CA ASP A 88 7.58 -8.52 -12.07
C ASP A 88 7.29 -9.68 -11.12
N VAL A 89 6.41 -10.58 -11.54
CA VAL A 89 5.96 -11.73 -10.74
C VAL A 89 6.04 -13.02 -11.55
N LEU A 90 6.06 -14.14 -10.83
CA LEU A 90 5.96 -15.46 -11.44
C LEU A 90 4.56 -15.65 -12.02
N ALA A 91 4.49 -16.14 -13.26
CA ALA A 91 3.26 -16.51 -13.93
C ALA A 91 3.47 -17.84 -14.67
N GLY A 92 2.44 -18.69 -14.71
CA GLY A 92 2.52 -19.99 -15.35
C GLY A 92 1.53 -21.01 -14.80
N LYS A 93 1.39 -22.14 -15.49
CA LYS A 93 0.54 -23.25 -15.01
C LYS A 93 1.05 -23.86 -13.70
N ALA A 94 2.34 -23.77 -13.39
CA ALA A 94 2.89 -24.25 -12.12
C ALA A 94 2.33 -23.49 -10.89
N MET A 95 1.76 -22.30 -11.09
CA MET A 95 1.11 -21.51 -10.04
C MET A 95 -0.25 -22.08 -9.62
N LEU A 96 -0.85 -22.97 -10.42
CA LEU A 96 -2.16 -23.55 -10.12
C LEU A 96 -2.11 -24.36 -8.82
N GLY A 97 -3.12 -24.18 -7.98
CA GLY A 97 -3.20 -24.78 -6.64
C GLY A 97 -2.25 -24.20 -5.62
N ARG A 98 -1.58 -23.08 -5.93
CA ARG A 98 -0.67 -22.39 -5.02
C ARG A 98 -1.35 -21.21 -4.34
N VAL A 99 -0.89 -20.93 -3.12
CA VAL A 99 -1.15 -19.67 -2.42
C VAL A 99 0.14 -18.85 -2.45
N VAL A 100 0.07 -17.65 -3.00
CA VAL A 100 1.22 -16.78 -3.22
C VAL A 100 0.99 -15.40 -2.63
N GLU A 101 2.05 -14.73 -2.22
CA GLU A 101 1.98 -13.33 -1.80
C GLU A 101 1.94 -12.38 -3.00
N ALA A 102 1.79 -11.07 -2.73
CA ALA A 102 1.71 -10.04 -3.78
C ALA A 102 2.96 -9.94 -4.68
N LEU A 103 4.13 -10.42 -4.26
CA LEU A 103 5.34 -10.48 -5.10
C LEU A 103 5.45 -11.81 -5.89
N GLY A 104 4.42 -12.66 -5.85
CA GLY A 104 4.40 -13.94 -6.54
C GLY A 104 5.23 -15.05 -5.87
N VAL A 105 5.66 -14.84 -4.62
CA VAL A 105 6.37 -15.86 -3.85
C VAL A 105 5.35 -16.79 -3.18
N PRO A 106 5.48 -18.12 -3.30
CA PRO A 106 4.59 -19.05 -2.63
C PRO A 106 4.70 -18.99 -1.10
N ILE A 107 3.55 -18.99 -0.43
CA ILE A 107 3.41 -18.95 1.03
C ILE A 107 2.67 -20.17 1.60
N ASP A 108 2.42 -21.18 0.76
CA ASP A 108 1.71 -22.40 1.10
C ASP A 108 2.60 -23.51 1.71
N GLY A 109 3.88 -23.23 1.95
CA GLY A 109 4.83 -24.18 2.52
C GLY A 109 5.22 -25.34 1.60
N ARG A 110 4.83 -25.29 0.32
CA ARG A 110 5.23 -26.29 -0.70
C ARG A 110 6.54 -25.88 -1.36
N GLU A 111 7.10 -26.80 -2.15
CA GLU A 111 8.38 -26.58 -2.86
C GLU A 111 8.33 -25.37 -3.81
N ALA A 112 9.51 -24.84 -4.11
CA ALA A 112 9.68 -23.76 -5.07
C ALA A 112 9.23 -24.19 -6.47
N LEU A 113 8.73 -23.23 -7.24
CA LEU A 113 8.21 -23.48 -8.59
C LEU A 113 9.35 -23.64 -9.59
N SER A 114 9.26 -24.63 -10.47
CA SER A 114 10.30 -24.93 -11.48
C SER A 114 9.93 -24.50 -12.91
N ASP A 115 8.64 -24.50 -13.27
CA ASP A 115 8.15 -24.19 -14.63
C ASP A 115 7.28 -22.92 -14.63
N HIS A 116 7.94 -21.76 -14.66
CA HIS A 116 7.31 -20.45 -14.61
C HIS A 116 8.06 -19.42 -15.47
N GLU A 117 7.33 -18.41 -15.95
CA GLU A 117 7.91 -17.22 -16.56
C GLU A 117 7.74 -16.01 -15.62
N ARG A 118 8.54 -14.97 -15.85
CA ARG A 118 8.38 -13.69 -15.16
C ARG A 118 7.61 -12.73 -16.05
N ARG A 119 6.57 -12.11 -15.51
CA ARG A 119 5.78 -11.09 -16.19
C ARG A 119 5.81 -9.79 -15.41
N HIS A 120 5.98 -8.68 -16.11
CA HIS A 120 5.82 -7.36 -15.50
C HIS A 120 4.40 -7.21 -14.98
N VAL A 121 4.30 -6.58 -13.82
CA VAL A 121 3.02 -6.37 -13.13
C VAL A 121 2.23 -5.23 -13.76
N GLU A 122 2.92 -4.28 -14.38
CA GLU A 122 2.33 -3.14 -15.09
C GLU A 122 2.56 -3.26 -16.60
N VAL A 123 1.72 -4.07 -17.26
CA VAL A 123 1.69 -4.16 -18.73
C VAL A 123 0.55 -3.30 -19.27
N LYS A 124 0.76 -2.69 -20.42
CA LYS A 124 -0.27 -1.91 -21.09
C LYS A 124 -1.39 -2.83 -21.56
N ALA A 125 -2.63 -2.50 -21.21
CA ALA A 125 -3.80 -3.25 -21.64
C ALA A 125 -3.89 -3.34 -23.19
N PRO A 126 -4.47 -4.44 -23.72
CA PRO A 126 -4.70 -4.61 -25.15
C PRO A 126 -5.47 -3.44 -25.77
N ARG A 127 -5.20 -3.15 -27.04
CA ARG A 127 -5.91 -2.08 -27.76
C ARG A 127 -7.31 -2.55 -28.13
N ILE A 128 -8.24 -1.61 -28.29
CA ILE A 128 -9.63 -1.90 -28.73
C ILE A 128 -9.67 -2.72 -30.03
N ILE A 129 -8.71 -2.51 -30.95
CA ILE A 129 -8.60 -3.22 -32.24
C ILE A 129 -8.30 -4.72 -32.03
N GLU A 130 -7.59 -5.07 -30.95
CA GLU A 130 -7.22 -6.45 -30.61
C GLU A 130 -8.34 -7.17 -29.86
N CYS A 131 -9.33 -6.43 -29.33
CA CYS A 131 -10.48 -7.01 -28.64
C CYS A 131 -11.46 -7.64 -29.64
N LYS A 132 -11.82 -8.90 -29.40
CA LYS A 132 -12.98 -9.54 -30.05
C LYS A 132 -14.25 -9.23 -29.27
N SER A 133 -15.39 -9.20 -29.95
CA SER A 133 -16.66 -9.00 -29.27
C SER A 133 -17.02 -10.24 -28.43
N ILE A 134 -17.59 -9.99 -27.25
CA ILE A 134 -17.94 -11.02 -26.28
C ILE A 134 -19.23 -11.68 -26.77
N HIS A 135 -19.12 -12.93 -27.21
CA HIS A 135 -20.24 -13.68 -27.80
C HIS A 135 -20.61 -14.94 -27.02
N GLU A 136 -19.76 -15.36 -26.09
CA GLU A 136 -19.91 -16.60 -25.35
C GLU A 136 -20.24 -16.28 -23.88
N PRO A 137 -21.30 -16.87 -23.31
CA PRO A 137 -21.60 -16.70 -21.90
C PRO A 137 -20.59 -17.47 -21.06
N MET A 138 -20.17 -16.90 -19.94
CA MET A 138 -19.20 -17.53 -19.02
C MET A 138 -19.61 -18.93 -18.52
N ALA A 139 -20.91 -19.26 -18.56
CA ALA A 139 -21.44 -20.54 -18.11
C ALA A 139 -21.47 -21.63 -19.20
N ALA A 140 -21.12 -21.32 -20.46
CA ALA A 140 -21.19 -22.29 -21.57
C ALA A 140 -19.96 -23.20 -21.72
N PHE A 141 -18.93 -23.02 -20.88
CA PHE A 141 -17.71 -23.82 -20.94
C PHE A 141 -17.90 -25.17 -20.21
N GLU A 142 -18.69 -26.08 -20.80
CA GLU A 142 -18.81 -27.47 -20.30
C GLU A 142 -17.58 -28.34 -20.67
N SER A 143 -16.78 -27.93 -21.66
CA SER A 143 -15.62 -28.69 -22.16
C SER A 143 -14.26 -28.01 -21.99
N GLU A 144 -14.22 -26.75 -21.53
CA GLU A 144 -12.97 -25.97 -21.41
C GLU A 144 -12.73 -25.56 -19.96
N THR A 145 -11.51 -25.80 -19.47
CA THR A 145 -11.13 -25.43 -18.10
C THR A 145 -11.05 -23.91 -17.98
N LEU A 146 -11.87 -23.34 -17.08
CA LEU A 146 -11.78 -21.94 -16.68
C LEU A 146 -10.74 -21.79 -15.57
N TYR A 147 -9.63 -21.13 -15.86
CA TYR A 147 -8.58 -20.88 -14.86
C TYR A 147 -8.96 -19.68 -13.97
N CYS A 148 -8.86 -19.84 -12.66
CA CYS A 148 -9.29 -18.83 -11.70
C CYS A 148 -8.10 -18.18 -10.99
N VAL A 149 -8.13 -16.86 -10.82
CA VAL A 149 -7.19 -16.13 -9.97
C VAL A 149 -7.99 -15.39 -8.91
N TYR A 150 -7.84 -15.77 -7.65
CA TYR A 150 -8.49 -15.12 -6.52
C TYR A 150 -7.51 -14.21 -5.80
N VAL A 151 -7.80 -12.91 -5.75
CA VAL A 151 -6.96 -11.91 -5.09
C VAL A 151 -7.60 -11.46 -3.79
N ALA A 152 -7.04 -11.89 -2.65
CA ALA A 152 -7.45 -11.46 -1.32
C ALA A 152 -6.61 -10.26 -0.85
N VAL A 153 -7.22 -9.08 -0.76
CA VAL A 153 -6.57 -7.83 -0.33
C VAL A 153 -7.10 -7.39 1.03
N GLY A 154 -6.19 -7.12 1.97
CA GLY A 154 -6.49 -6.66 3.32
C GLY A 154 -7.45 -7.55 4.10
N GLN A 155 -7.50 -8.85 3.78
CA GLN A 155 -8.29 -9.83 4.53
C GLN A 155 -7.56 -10.26 5.81
N SER A 156 -8.32 -10.75 6.78
CA SER A 156 -7.73 -11.37 7.97
C SER A 156 -7.10 -12.70 7.62
N HIS A 157 -6.03 -13.09 8.33
CA HIS A 157 -5.36 -14.37 8.09
C HIS A 157 -6.31 -15.57 8.25
N SER A 158 -7.23 -15.52 9.22
CA SER A 158 -8.24 -16.58 9.44
C SER A 158 -9.22 -16.69 8.27
N THR A 159 -9.70 -15.57 7.73
CA THR A 159 -10.58 -15.55 6.55
C THR A 159 -9.91 -16.19 5.35
N VAL A 160 -8.63 -15.88 5.11
CA VAL A 160 -7.88 -16.48 4.00
C VAL A 160 -7.68 -17.98 4.22
N ALA A 161 -7.34 -18.41 5.44
CA ALA A 161 -7.19 -19.83 5.74
C ALA A 161 -8.51 -20.61 5.52
N GLN A 162 -9.64 -20.04 5.95
CA GLN A 162 -10.96 -20.60 5.69
C GLN A 162 -11.27 -20.69 4.19
N LEU A 163 -10.93 -19.66 3.42
CA LEU A 163 -11.10 -19.67 1.96
C LEU A 163 -10.28 -20.78 1.31
N VAL A 164 -9.00 -20.92 1.67
CA VAL A 164 -8.12 -22.00 1.16
C VAL A 164 -8.73 -23.37 1.47
N GLN A 165 -9.26 -23.55 2.68
CA GLN A 165 -9.91 -24.79 3.07
C GLN A 165 -11.15 -25.08 2.22
N ILE A 166 -12.06 -24.12 2.07
CA ILE A 166 -13.29 -24.27 1.27
C ILE A 166 -12.96 -24.61 -0.18
N LEU A 167 -11.97 -23.92 -0.77
CA LEU A 167 -11.56 -24.17 -2.15
C LEU A 167 -10.86 -25.52 -2.30
N SER A 168 -10.14 -25.99 -1.28
CA SER A 168 -9.55 -27.33 -1.27
C SER A 168 -10.62 -28.42 -1.19
N GLU A 169 -11.64 -28.25 -0.33
CA GLU A 169 -12.75 -29.20 -0.18
C GLU A 169 -13.61 -29.29 -1.45
N ALA A 170 -13.73 -28.18 -2.19
CA ALA A 170 -14.44 -28.13 -3.46
C ALA A 170 -13.60 -28.56 -4.68
N ASN A 171 -12.35 -29.00 -4.49
CA ASN A 171 -11.36 -29.25 -5.56
C ASN A 171 -11.17 -28.06 -6.52
N ALA A 172 -11.46 -26.84 -6.05
CA ALA A 172 -11.35 -25.63 -6.83
C ALA A 172 -9.90 -25.13 -6.95
N LEU A 173 -9.03 -25.53 -6.01
CA LEU A 173 -7.61 -25.16 -6.04
C LEU A 173 -6.88 -25.71 -7.27
N GLU A 174 -7.28 -26.85 -7.84
CA GLU A 174 -6.58 -27.45 -8.98
C GLU A 174 -6.51 -26.54 -10.22
N TYR A 175 -7.50 -25.66 -10.37
CA TYR A 175 -7.57 -24.68 -11.46
C TYR A 175 -7.50 -23.23 -10.96
N SER A 176 -7.17 -23.01 -9.68
CA SER A 176 -7.14 -21.68 -9.08
C SER A 176 -5.76 -21.27 -8.56
N ILE A 177 -5.43 -19.98 -8.67
CA ILE A 177 -4.28 -19.34 -8.01
C ILE A 177 -4.82 -18.38 -6.95
N LEU A 178 -4.30 -18.46 -5.72
CA LEU A 178 -4.65 -17.51 -4.67
C LEU A 178 -3.52 -16.51 -4.46
N VAL A 179 -3.77 -15.24 -4.77
CA VAL A 179 -2.87 -14.13 -4.46
C VAL A 179 -3.34 -13.46 -3.17
N VAL A 180 -2.47 -13.40 -2.17
CA VAL A 180 -2.84 -12.95 -0.83
C VAL A 180 -1.96 -11.77 -0.40
N ALA A 181 -2.62 -10.68 -0.01
CA ALA A 181 -2.02 -9.62 0.78
C ALA A 181 -2.96 -9.32 1.95
N THR A 182 -2.68 -9.90 3.11
CA THR A 182 -3.49 -9.74 4.33
C THR A 182 -3.37 -8.33 4.92
N ALA A 183 -4.24 -8.01 5.88
CA ALA A 183 -4.18 -6.76 6.63
C ALA A 183 -2.86 -6.57 7.43
N LEU A 184 -2.12 -7.65 7.68
CA LEU A 184 -0.81 -7.60 8.35
C LEU A 184 0.32 -7.18 7.39
N ASN A 185 0.12 -7.34 6.08
CA ASN A 185 1.10 -6.94 5.10
C ASN A 185 1.13 -5.41 4.97
N PRO A 186 2.29 -4.80 4.68
CA PRO A 186 2.37 -3.36 4.48
C PRO A 186 1.53 -2.93 3.26
N ALA A 187 1.03 -1.70 3.31
CA ALA A 187 0.18 -1.12 2.26
C ALA A 187 0.69 -1.32 0.83
N PRO A 188 2.00 -1.24 0.53
CA PRO A 188 2.53 -1.45 -0.81
C PRO A 188 2.26 -2.86 -1.37
N LEU A 189 2.31 -3.90 -0.54
CA LEU A 189 1.96 -5.26 -0.97
C LEU A 189 0.44 -5.39 -1.20
N GLN A 190 -0.38 -4.76 -0.36
CA GLN A 190 -1.83 -4.74 -0.57
C GLN A 190 -2.22 -3.99 -1.85
N PHE A 191 -1.51 -2.92 -2.18
CA PHE A 191 -1.67 -2.19 -3.43
C PHE A 191 -1.28 -3.03 -4.65
N LEU A 192 -0.17 -3.76 -4.54
CA LEU A 192 0.41 -4.54 -5.63
C LEU A 192 -0.39 -5.82 -5.96
N ALA A 193 -1.00 -6.47 -4.95
CA ALA A 193 -1.64 -7.79 -5.11
C ALA A 193 -2.62 -7.89 -6.31
N PRO A 194 -3.52 -6.92 -6.57
CA PRO A 194 -4.41 -6.99 -7.73
C PRO A 194 -3.70 -6.94 -9.08
N TYR A 195 -2.60 -6.18 -9.17
CA TYR A 195 -1.81 -6.14 -10.39
C TYR A 195 -1.06 -7.45 -10.60
N SER A 196 -0.51 -8.04 -9.54
CA SER A 196 0.14 -9.36 -9.61
C SER A 196 -0.84 -10.45 -10.05
N GLY A 197 -2.07 -10.43 -9.51
CA GLY A 197 -3.14 -11.30 -9.98
C GLY A 197 -3.48 -11.07 -11.47
N CYS A 198 -3.49 -9.81 -11.92
CA CYS A 198 -3.71 -9.49 -13.33
C CYS A 198 -2.61 -10.09 -14.22
N ALA A 199 -1.33 -9.92 -13.87
CA ALA A 199 -0.21 -10.46 -14.62
C ALA A 199 -0.25 -12.01 -14.69
N MET A 200 -0.62 -12.67 -13.58
CA MET A 200 -0.83 -14.13 -13.56
C MET A 200 -2.00 -14.56 -14.43
N LYS A 201 -3.09 -13.79 -14.45
CA LYS A 201 -4.27 -14.06 -15.30
C LYS A 201 -3.99 -13.81 -16.77
N GLU A 202 -3.21 -12.78 -17.09
CA GLU A 202 -2.79 -12.44 -18.45
C GLU A 202 -1.97 -13.54 -19.10
N TYR A 203 -1.17 -14.30 -18.32
CA TYR A 203 -0.51 -15.51 -18.82
C TYR A 203 -1.50 -16.48 -19.48
N PHE A 204 -2.63 -16.76 -18.82
CA PHE A 204 -3.61 -17.68 -19.38
C PHE A 204 -4.28 -17.11 -20.62
N HIS A 205 -4.67 -15.84 -20.56
CA HIS A 205 -5.28 -15.12 -21.68
C HIS A 205 -4.39 -15.13 -22.93
N ASP A 206 -3.11 -14.79 -22.78
CA ASP A 206 -2.18 -14.65 -23.90
C ASP A 206 -1.79 -16.00 -24.53
N ASN A 207 -1.92 -17.08 -23.75
CA ASN A 207 -1.74 -18.45 -24.23
C ASN A 207 -3.05 -19.08 -24.75
N GLY A 208 -4.09 -18.26 -25.02
CA GLY A 208 -5.35 -18.72 -25.62
C GLY A 208 -6.25 -19.50 -24.67
N MET A 209 -6.07 -19.38 -23.35
CA MET A 209 -6.88 -20.03 -22.34
C MET A 209 -7.91 -19.06 -21.73
N HIS A 210 -9.03 -19.60 -21.25
CA HIS A 210 -10.06 -18.83 -20.56
C HIS A 210 -9.70 -18.64 -19.08
N ALA A 211 -9.73 -17.40 -18.60
CA ALA A 211 -9.39 -17.09 -17.23
C ALA A 211 -10.31 -16.06 -16.58
N LEU A 212 -10.67 -16.34 -15.33
CA LEU A 212 -11.46 -15.50 -14.44
C LEU A 212 -10.55 -14.93 -13.34
N ILE A 213 -10.70 -13.65 -13.03
CA ILE A 213 -10.06 -13.01 -11.88
C ILE A 213 -11.12 -12.47 -10.93
N ILE A 214 -10.92 -12.68 -9.63
CA ILE A 214 -11.79 -12.23 -8.54
C ILE A 214 -10.96 -11.34 -7.62
N TYR A 215 -11.49 -10.18 -7.25
CA TYR A 215 -10.84 -9.25 -6.34
C TYR A 215 -11.66 -9.08 -5.05
N ASP A 216 -11.06 -9.37 -3.91
CA ASP A 216 -11.68 -9.34 -2.58
C ASP A 216 -10.77 -8.65 -1.53
N ASP A 217 -10.76 -7.33 -1.42
CA ASP A 217 -11.60 -6.37 -2.14
C ASP A 217 -10.80 -5.17 -2.65
N LEU A 218 -11.27 -4.57 -3.75
CA LEU A 218 -10.61 -3.40 -4.36
C LEU A 218 -10.74 -2.13 -3.50
N SER A 219 -11.67 -2.08 -2.53
CA SER A 219 -11.81 -0.93 -1.64
C SER A 219 -10.61 -0.85 -0.68
N LYS A 220 -10.14 -1.98 -0.17
CA LYS A 220 -8.92 -2.10 0.63
C LYS A 220 -7.67 -1.79 -0.18
N GLN A 221 -7.63 -2.20 -1.45
CA GLN A 221 -6.57 -1.75 -2.37
C GLN A 221 -6.57 -0.22 -2.51
N ALA A 222 -7.73 0.40 -2.68
CA ALA A 222 -7.84 1.86 -2.78
C ALA A 222 -7.39 2.58 -1.50
N VAL A 223 -7.70 2.03 -0.32
CA VAL A 223 -7.18 2.51 0.97
C VAL A 223 -5.66 2.41 1.02
N ALA A 224 -5.09 1.28 0.59
CA ALA A 224 -3.64 1.09 0.54
C ALA A 224 -2.97 2.09 -0.42
N TYR A 225 -3.51 2.27 -1.63
CA TYR A 225 -3.05 3.27 -2.59
C TYR A 225 -3.08 4.69 -2.00
N ARG A 226 -4.17 5.03 -1.30
CA ARG A 226 -4.30 6.32 -0.62
C ARG A 226 -3.22 6.51 0.45
N GLN A 227 -2.88 5.46 1.21
CA GLN A 227 -1.80 5.52 2.20
C GLN A 227 -0.44 5.75 1.55
N ILE A 228 -0.17 5.09 0.42
CA ILE A 228 1.09 5.22 -0.32
C ILE A 228 1.21 6.64 -0.91
N ARG A 229 0.14 7.13 -1.55
CA ARG A 229 0.14 8.43 -2.26
C ARG A 229 0.09 9.64 -1.33
N ILE A 230 -0.65 9.57 -0.22
CA ILE A 230 -0.74 10.69 0.75
C ILE A 230 0.54 10.82 1.58
N ARG A 231 1.32 9.74 1.70
CA ARG A 231 2.54 9.74 2.52
C ARG A 231 3.80 10.14 1.74
N SER A 232 3.80 10.07 0.41
CA SER A 232 4.94 10.51 -0.42
C SER A 232 4.99 12.02 -0.67
N ALA A 233 3.86 12.73 -0.54
CA ALA A 233 3.80 14.17 -0.72
C ALA A 233 3.11 14.86 0.47
N THR A 234 3.85 15.72 1.17
CA THR A 234 3.30 16.87 1.91
C THR A 234 2.42 16.60 3.13
N GLN A 235 3.04 16.37 4.29
CA GLN A 235 2.59 17.07 5.50
C GLN A 235 3.76 17.88 6.06
N LEU A 236 3.56 19.19 6.22
CA LEU A 236 4.46 20.03 7.03
C LEU A 236 4.72 19.31 8.36
N LYS A 237 5.97 19.26 8.81
CA LYS A 237 6.37 18.59 10.07
C LYS A 237 5.44 18.95 11.24
N ALA A 238 4.97 20.19 11.28
CA ALA A 238 3.97 20.70 12.21
C ALA A 238 2.62 19.95 12.11
N MET A 239 2.06 19.76 10.92
CA MET A 239 0.80 19.03 10.72
C MET A 239 0.92 17.55 11.14
N LYS A 240 2.07 16.91 10.89
CA LYS A 240 2.33 15.51 11.30
C LYS A 240 2.39 15.39 12.83
N GLN A 241 3.09 16.30 13.50
CA GLN A 241 3.20 16.33 14.97
C GLN A 241 1.83 16.56 15.62
N VAL A 242 1.03 17.44 15.04
CA VAL A 242 -0.30 17.77 15.56
C VAL A 242 -1.29 16.64 15.30
N CYS A 243 -1.37 16.07 14.10
CA CYS A 243 -2.35 15.03 13.77
C CYS A 243 -2.00 13.61 14.27
N GLY A 244 -0.81 13.40 14.81
CA GLY A 244 -0.36 12.07 15.23
C GLY A 244 -1.25 11.47 16.34
N SER A 245 -1.55 12.26 17.37
CA SER A 245 -2.38 11.84 18.50
C SER A 245 -3.86 11.73 18.16
N SER A 246 -4.40 12.65 17.32
CA SER A 246 -5.82 12.63 16.96
C SER A 246 -6.23 11.41 16.14
N LYS A 247 -5.33 10.83 15.33
CA LYS A 247 -5.62 9.61 14.56
C LYS A 247 -5.95 8.42 15.47
N LEU A 248 -5.17 8.24 16.54
CA LEU A 248 -5.37 7.14 17.49
C LEU A 248 -6.68 7.36 18.28
N GLU A 249 -6.92 8.58 18.75
CA GLU A 249 -8.13 8.94 19.51
C GLU A 249 -9.40 8.79 18.66
N LEU A 250 -9.38 9.20 17.39
CA LEU A 250 -10.52 9.05 16.48
C LEU A 250 -10.78 7.59 16.07
N ALA A 251 -9.73 6.76 16.00
CA ALA A 251 -9.88 5.33 15.77
C ALA A 251 -10.57 4.65 16.97
N GLN A 252 -10.10 4.93 18.18
CA GLN A 252 -10.71 4.45 19.43
C GLN A 252 -12.16 4.95 19.56
N TYR A 253 -12.43 6.22 19.24
CA TYR A 253 -13.79 6.76 19.23
C TYR A 253 -14.72 5.99 18.28
N ARG A 254 -14.28 5.71 17.04
CA ARG A 254 -15.13 5.00 16.05
C ARG A 254 -15.50 3.59 16.51
N GLU A 255 -14.55 2.89 17.14
CA GLU A 255 -14.79 1.59 17.73
C GLU A 255 -15.84 1.69 18.85
N VAL A 256 -15.63 2.60 19.80
CA VAL A 256 -16.50 2.76 20.97
C VAL A 256 -17.90 3.29 20.61
N VAL A 257 -18.03 4.16 19.60
CA VAL A 257 -19.33 4.67 19.11
C VAL A 257 -20.19 3.54 18.53
N ALA A 258 -19.58 2.55 17.87
CA ALA A 258 -20.33 1.42 17.33
C ALA A 258 -20.97 0.59 18.46
N PHE A 259 -20.25 0.41 19.58
CA PHE A 259 -20.77 -0.25 20.77
C PHE A 259 -21.75 0.62 21.58
N ALA A 260 -21.53 1.93 21.58
CA ALA A 260 -22.37 2.87 22.33
C ALA A 260 -23.83 2.92 21.86
N ARG A 261 -24.12 2.42 20.65
CA ARG A 261 -25.49 2.30 20.12
C ARG A 261 -26.34 1.23 20.81
N PHE A 262 -25.71 0.32 21.57
CA PHE A 262 -26.36 -0.85 22.16
C PHE A 262 -26.42 -0.83 23.70
N GLY A 263 -25.85 0.18 24.36
CA GLY A 263 -25.81 0.30 25.82
C GLY A 263 -26.19 1.71 26.29
N SER A 264 -26.77 1.82 27.49
CA SER A 264 -27.23 3.08 28.07
C SER A 264 -26.34 3.63 29.19
N ASP A 265 -25.51 2.80 29.83
CA ASP A 265 -24.69 3.18 30.97
C ASP A 265 -23.20 2.99 30.67
N PHE A 266 -22.48 4.12 30.54
CA PHE A 266 -21.04 4.15 30.32
C PHE A 266 -20.35 4.77 31.53
N ASP A 267 -19.19 4.23 31.88
CA ASP A 267 -18.30 4.81 32.88
C ASP A 267 -17.73 6.17 32.41
N ALA A 268 -17.23 6.96 33.37
CA ALA A 268 -16.81 8.34 33.13
C ALA A 268 -15.70 8.46 32.07
N VAL A 269 -14.82 7.46 31.93
CA VAL A 269 -13.73 7.44 30.96
C VAL A 269 -14.26 7.25 29.54
N THR A 270 -15.19 6.31 29.36
CA THR A 270 -15.85 6.05 28.08
C THR A 270 -16.71 7.24 27.64
N GLN A 271 -17.42 7.89 28.58
CA GLN A 271 -18.17 9.12 28.28
C GLN A 271 -17.25 10.27 27.86
N ALA A 272 -16.09 10.44 28.50
CA ALA A 272 -15.11 11.45 28.11
C ALA A 272 -14.57 11.20 26.69
N LEU A 273 -14.26 9.94 26.36
CA LEU A 273 -13.81 9.54 25.02
C LEU A 273 -14.88 9.79 23.94
N LEU A 274 -16.14 9.40 24.20
CA LEU A 274 -17.26 9.63 23.29
C LEU A 274 -17.52 11.12 23.06
N ASN A 275 -17.54 11.90 24.14
CA ASN A 275 -17.74 13.35 24.07
C ASN A 275 -16.59 14.03 23.32
N ARG A 276 -15.34 13.68 23.60
CA ARG A 276 -14.16 14.27 22.92
C ARG A 276 -14.10 13.88 21.45
N GLY A 277 -14.30 12.60 21.13
CA GLY A 277 -14.28 12.11 19.75
C GLY A 277 -15.41 12.68 18.88
N ALA A 278 -16.60 12.92 19.46
CA ALA A 278 -17.68 13.60 18.75
C ALA A 278 -17.27 15.03 18.35
N ARG A 279 -16.65 15.78 19.26
CA ARG A 279 -16.20 17.15 18.98
C ARG A 279 -15.05 17.20 17.97
N LEU A 280 -14.08 16.30 18.10
CA LEU A 280 -12.98 16.18 17.12
C LEU A 280 -13.50 15.83 15.72
N THR A 281 -14.57 15.05 15.62
CA THR A 281 -15.20 14.72 14.34
C THR A 281 -15.90 15.94 13.73
N GLU A 282 -16.57 16.76 14.53
CA GLU A 282 -17.19 18.01 14.07
C GLU A 282 -16.15 19.04 13.60
N VAL A 283 -15.02 19.20 14.31
CA VAL A 283 -13.91 20.11 13.94
C VAL A 283 -13.28 19.77 12.57
N LEU A 284 -13.44 18.53 12.11
CA LEU A 284 -12.90 18.09 10.82
C LEU A 284 -13.88 18.31 9.66
N LYS A 285 -15.10 18.80 9.91
CA LYS A 285 -16.08 19.07 8.86
C LYS A 285 -15.79 20.40 8.20
N GLN A 286 -15.69 20.39 6.87
CA GLN A 286 -15.44 21.60 6.09
C GLN A 286 -16.58 21.86 5.10
N PRO A 287 -17.09 23.10 5.00
CA PRO A 287 -18.04 23.47 3.95
C PRO A 287 -17.41 23.35 2.55
N GLN A 288 -18.23 22.92 1.59
CA GLN A 288 -17.84 22.77 0.19
C GLN A 288 -17.39 24.13 -0.38
N TYR A 289 -16.30 24.13 -1.16
CA TYR A 289 -15.70 25.32 -1.81
C TYR A 289 -15.08 26.38 -0.88
N ALA A 290 -14.92 26.10 0.41
CA ALA A 290 -14.27 27.02 1.36
C ALA A 290 -13.06 26.35 2.06
N PRO A 291 -11.97 26.06 1.33
CA PRO A 291 -10.77 25.47 1.89
C PRO A 291 -10.09 26.43 2.87
N LEU A 292 -9.66 25.91 4.02
CA LEU A 292 -8.89 26.65 5.02
C LEU A 292 -7.40 26.62 4.62
N PRO A 293 -6.67 27.74 4.68
CA PRO A 293 -5.21 27.76 4.58
C PRO A 293 -4.53 26.82 5.58
N ILE A 294 -3.39 26.23 5.22
CA ILE A 294 -2.77 25.14 5.99
C ILE A 294 -2.33 25.57 7.40
N GLU A 295 -1.93 26.82 7.57
CA GLU A 295 -1.54 27.40 8.86
C GLU A 295 -2.73 27.41 9.81
N LYS A 296 -3.90 27.82 9.29
CA LYS A 296 -5.16 27.86 10.05
C LYS A 296 -5.63 26.45 10.40
N GLN A 297 -5.50 25.50 9.48
CA GLN A 297 -5.83 24.10 9.73
C GLN A 297 -4.99 23.52 10.88
N ILE A 298 -3.67 23.76 10.88
CA ILE A 298 -2.76 23.28 11.94
C ILE A 298 -3.19 23.82 13.30
N LEU A 299 -3.51 25.11 13.40
CA LEU A 299 -3.94 25.76 14.64
C LEU A 299 -5.26 25.23 15.19
N VAL A 300 -6.27 25.10 14.32
CA VAL A 300 -7.59 24.58 14.69
C VAL A 300 -7.48 23.16 15.22
N ILE A 301 -6.73 22.30 14.52
CA ILE A 301 -6.52 20.91 14.93
C ILE A 301 -5.70 20.85 16.23
N TYR A 302 -4.64 21.64 16.37
CA TYR A 302 -3.81 21.67 17.58
C TYR A 302 -4.61 22.07 18.82
N ALA A 303 -5.38 23.15 18.72
CA ALA A 303 -6.17 23.63 19.84
C ALA A 303 -7.26 22.60 20.22
N ALA A 304 -7.87 21.93 19.23
CA ALA A 304 -8.87 20.90 19.47
C ALA A 304 -8.27 19.68 20.19
N ILE A 305 -7.09 19.24 19.78
CA ILE A 305 -6.37 18.12 20.41
C ILE A 305 -6.00 18.45 21.86
N ASN A 306 -5.61 19.68 22.16
CA ASN A 306 -5.30 20.11 23.52
C ASN A 306 -6.55 20.41 24.39
N GLY A 307 -7.74 20.00 23.93
CA GLY A 307 -8.97 20.04 24.72
C GLY A 307 -9.62 21.41 24.82
N SER A 308 -9.23 22.37 23.97
CA SER A 308 -9.83 23.71 23.99
C SER A 308 -11.30 23.70 23.55
N CYS A 309 -11.73 22.69 22.79
CA CYS A 309 -13.13 22.46 22.43
C CYS A 309 -13.89 21.52 23.38
N ASP A 310 -13.26 20.89 24.38
CA ASP A 310 -13.87 19.81 25.18
C ASP A 310 -15.06 20.27 26.05
N ARG A 311 -15.16 21.57 26.31
CA ARG A 311 -16.27 22.17 27.08
C ARG A 311 -17.35 22.77 26.18
N MET A 312 -17.19 22.73 24.86
CA MET A 312 -18.12 23.34 23.93
C MET A 312 -19.28 22.40 23.58
N PRO A 313 -20.51 22.94 23.43
CA PRO A 313 -21.62 22.24 22.79
C PRO A 313 -21.30 21.90 21.33
N LEU A 314 -21.76 20.73 20.84
CA LEU A 314 -21.47 20.25 19.47
C LEU A 314 -21.96 21.21 18.38
N ASP A 315 -23.13 21.82 18.58
CA ASP A 315 -23.75 22.79 17.69
C ASP A 315 -22.96 24.11 17.57
N ARG A 316 -22.04 24.38 18.48
CA ARG A 316 -21.21 25.60 18.50
C ARG A 316 -19.78 25.38 18.03
N ILE A 317 -19.41 24.17 17.63
CA ILE A 317 -18.05 23.87 17.18
C ILE A 317 -17.68 24.62 15.91
N PHE A 318 -18.64 24.90 15.03
CA PHE A 318 -18.36 25.73 13.85
C PHE A 318 -17.87 27.15 14.19
N GLN A 319 -18.20 27.68 15.38
CA GLN A 319 -17.69 28.98 15.85
C GLN A 319 -16.19 28.91 16.19
N TYR A 320 -15.72 27.74 16.60
CA TYR A 320 -14.32 27.48 16.95
C TYR A 320 -13.39 27.62 15.74
N GLU A 321 -13.83 27.13 14.57
CA GLU A 321 -13.10 27.25 13.30
C GLU A 321 -12.96 28.70 12.83
N ARG A 322 -13.91 29.57 13.18
CA ARG A 322 -13.87 31.00 12.85
C ARG A 322 -13.08 31.82 13.86
N ALA A 323 -13.25 31.53 15.16
CA ALA A 323 -12.65 32.33 16.23
C ALA A 323 -11.13 32.18 16.33
N ILE A 324 -10.59 30.96 16.20
CA ILE A 324 -9.15 30.71 16.38
C ILE A 324 -8.28 31.41 15.33
N PRO A 325 -8.61 31.35 14.03
CA PRO A 325 -7.84 32.07 13.03
C PRO A 325 -7.95 33.60 13.11
N GLU A 326 -9.04 34.14 13.67
CA GLU A 326 -9.26 35.59 13.83
C GLU A 326 -8.45 36.18 14.99
N ILE A 327 -8.22 35.43 16.07
CA ILE A 327 -7.39 35.86 17.21
C ILE A 327 -5.95 36.16 16.79
N LEU A 328 -5.42 35.47 15.77
CA LEU A 328 -4.08 35.71 15.23
C LEU A 328 -4.00 36.89 14.25
N ALA A 329 -5.12 37.32 13.66
CA ALA A 329 -5.14 38.55 12.86
C ALA A 329 -4.91 39.81 13.72
N PHE A 330 -4.99 39.67 15.06
CA PHE A 330 -4.79 40.71 16.06
C PHE A 330 -3.52 40.56 16.91
N CYS A 331 -2.73 39.50 16.71
CA CYS A 331 -1.40 39.42 17.31
C CYS A 331 -0.39 40.08 16.36
N PRO A 332 0.31 41.15 16.79
CA PRO A 332 1.23 41.92 15.95
C PRO A 332 2.47 41.12 15.51
#